data_AF-A0A2J4ZTY7-F1
#
_entry.id   AF-A0A2J4ZTY7-F1
#
_cell.length_a   1.000
_cell.length_b   1.000
_cell.length_c   1.000
_cell.angle_alpha   90.00
_cell.angle_beta   90.00
_cell.angle_gamma   90.00
#
_symmetry.space_group_name_H-M   'P 1'
#
loop_
_entity.id
_entity.type
_entity.pdbx_description
1 polymer ?
#
loop_
_entity_poly.entity_id
_entity_poly.type
_entity_poly.pdbx_seq_one_letter_code
_entity_poly.pdbx_strand_id
1 'polypeptide(L)'
;MTEIRIGYARCSTDRQDLAQAAVRQGDTLVVPKLDRLARSVPDARDIADALQARGVKLALGNSLYDPADPMGKMFFNVLATFAEFEGDLIRLRTREEMAIARAKGKLRGKQPKLSDKQQKELCMMRGSGEYLAELFSVSRPTVYRTLSRGK
;
A
#
# COMPACT_ATOMS: atom_id res chain seq x y z
N MET A 1 -26.79 3.16 21.82
CA MET A 1 -25.68 4.03 21.40
C MET A 1 -24.40 3.24 21.64
N THR A 2 -23.89 2.58 20.60
CA THR A 2 -22.79 1.62 20.74
C THR A 2 -21.51 2.25 20.20
N GLU A 3 -20.40 2.11 20.92
CA GLU A 3 -19.09 2.57 20.47
C GLU A 3 -18.37 1.44 19.74
N ILE A 4 -17.91 1.71 18.51
CA ILE A 4 -17.05 0.79 17.76
C ILE A 4 -15.68 1.43 17.61
N ARG A 5 -14.63 0.77 18.11
CA ARG A 5 -13.26 1.31 18.15
C ARG A 5 -12.36 0.61 17.14
N ILE A 6 -11.63 1.38 16.34
CA ILE A 6 -10.54 0.87 15.50
C ILE A 6 -9.24 0.86 16.33
N GLY A 7 -8.63 -0.31 16.49
CA GLY A 7 -7.41 -0.48 17.29
C GLY A 7 -6.14 0.15 16.68
N TYR A 8 -5.04 0.13 17.43
CA TYR A 8 -3.75 0.75 17.07
C TYR A 8 -2.98 0.08 15.92
N ALA A 9 -3.40 -1.12 15.49
CA ALA A 9 -2.77 -1.84 14.37
C ALA A 9 -2.99 -1.09 13.04
N ARG A 10 -1.97 -1.10 12.16
CA ARG A 10 -2.05 -0.48 10.83
C ARG A 10 -3.28 -1.05 10.10
N CYS A 11 -4.12 -0.17 9.56
CA CYS A 11 -5.37 -0.57 8.91
C CYS A 11 -5.05 -1.45 7.68
N SER A 12 -5.49 -2.71 7.68
CA SER A 12 -5.67 -3.45 6.43
C SER A 12 -6.99 -2.99 5.81
N THR A 13 -7.08 -2.91 4.48
CA THR A 13 -8.33 -2.55 3.77
C THR A 13 -9.51 -3.33 4.36
N ASP A 14 -9.32 -4.64 4.59
CA ASP A 14 -10.32 -5.52 5.21
C ASP A 14 -10.81 -5.03 6.59
N ARG A 15 -9.93 -4.49 7.45
CA ARG A 15 -10.33 -4.05 8.80
C ARG A 15 -11.12 -2.75 8.79
N GLN A 16 -10.81 -1.85 7.85
CA GLN A 16 -11.55 -0.60 7.65
C GLN A 16 -12.97 -0.91 7.17
N ASP A 17 -13.07 -1.76 6.15
CA ASP A 17 -14.33 -2.14 5.52
C ASP A 17 -15.22 -2.92 6.50
N LEU A 18 -14.64 -3.82 7.30
CA LEU A 18 -15.35 -4.54 8.36
C LEU A 18 -15.88 -3.62 9.45
N ALA A 19 -15.10 -2.62 9.89
CA ALA A 19 -15.54 -1.67 10.91
C ALA A 19 -16.66 -0.76 10.39
N GLN A 20 -16.56 -0.31 9.13
CA GLN A 20 -17.62 0.47 8.47
C GLN A 20 -18.88 -0.35 8.20
N ALA A 21 -18.75 -1.65 7.93
CA ALA A 21 -19.89 -2.55 7.78
C ALA A 21 -20.61 -2.84 9.11
N ALA A 22 -19.88 -2.79 10.24
CA ALA A 22 -20.43 -3.11 11.56
C ALA A 22 -21.24 -1.96 12.20
N VAL A 23 -20.93 -0.70 11.89
CA VAL A 23 -21.62 0.47 12.47
C VAL A 23 -23.06 0.60 11.97
N ARG A 24 -23.99 0.94 12.88
CA ARG A 24 -25.40 1.19 12.58
C ARG A 24 -25.76 2.64 12.87
N GLN A 25 -26.90 3.08 12.36
CA GLN A 25 -27.40 4.43 12.61
C GLN A 25 -27.45 4.72 14.12
N GLY A 26 -26.90 5.87 14.54
CA GLY A 26 -26.80 6.26 15.95
C GLY A 26 -25.59 5.73 16.70
N ASP A 27 -24.74 4.92 16.06
CA ASP A 27 -23.44 4.53 16.61
C ASP A 27 -22.37 5.61 16.41
N THR A 28 -21.27 5.46 17.14
CA THR A 28 -20.08 6.29 16.98
C THR A 28 -18.89 5.40 16.60
N LEU A 29 -18.25 5.71 15.48
CA LEU A 29 -16.97 5.13 15.08
C LEU A 29 -15.84 5.95 15.69
N VAL A 30 -15.07 5.35 16.59
CA VAL A 30 -13.93 5.99 17.24
C VAL A 30 -12.64 5.49 16.61
N VAL A 31 -11.83 6.42 16.11
CA VAL A 31 -10.54 6.14 15.48
C VAL A 31 -9.45 6.95 16.18
N PRO A 32 -8.33 6.34 16.58
CA PRO A 32 -7.29 7.05 17.34
C PRO A 32 -6.59 8.15 16.53
N LYS A 33 -6.46 7.97 15.21
CA LYS A 33 -5.76 8.90 14.28
C LYS A 33 -6.32 8.78 12.86
N LEU A 34 -6.14 9.81 12.05
CA LEU A 34 -6.66 9.86 10.69
C LEU A 34 -6.02 8.82 9.74
N ASP A 35 -4.74 8.51 9.91
CA ASP A 35 -4.02 7.47 9.14
C ASP A 35 -4.53 6.04 9.39
N ARG A 36 -5.37 5.87 10.41
CA ARG A 36 -6.06 4.61 10.71
C ARG A 36 -7.46 4.57 10.12
N LEU A 37 -8.02 5.72 9.76
CA LEU A 37 -9.32 5.84 9.11
C LEU A 37 -9.21 5.74 7.59
N ALA A 38 -8.11 6.20 6.98
CA ALA A 38 -8.00 6.35 5.52
C ALA A 38 -6.55 6.40 5.01
N ARG A 39 -6.38 6.22 3.70
CA ARG A 39 -5.08 6.24 3.01
C ARG A 39 -4.68 7.60 2.43
N SER A 40 -5.62 8.54 2.34
CA SER A 40 -5.40 9.90 1.84
C SER A 40 -6.45 10.87 2.40
N VAL A 41 -6.25 12.19 2.21
CA VAL A 41 -7.24 13.20 2.62
C VAL A 41 -8.59 12.98 1.94
N PRO A 42 -8.66 12.77 0.61
CA PRO A 42 -9.95 12.58 -0.07
C PRO A 42 -10.66 11.32 0.42
N ASP A 43 -9.93 10.21 0.58
CA ASP A 43 -10.47 8.94 1.11
C ASP A 43 -11.05 9.13 2.52
N ALA A 44 -10.36 9.87 3.38
CA ALA A 44 -10.83 10.17 4.73
C ALA A 44 -12.15 10.95 4.71
N ARG A 45 -12.25 11.93 3.80
CA ARG A 45 -13.44 12.76 3.64
C ARG A 45 -14.62 11.95 3.10
N ASP A 46 -14.39 11.14 2.09
CA ASP A 46 -15.42 10.27 1.50
C ASP A 46 -15.99 9.31 2.55
N ILE A 47 -15.13 8.73 3.40
CA ILE A 47 -15.54 7.87 4.52
C ILE A 47 -16.35 8.66 5.55
N ALA A 48 -15.91 9.87 5.92
CA ALA A 48 -16.63 10.70 6.89
C ALA A 48 -18.02 11.10 6.37
N ASP A 49 -18.12 11.50 5.10
CA ASP A 49 -19.37 11.85 4.44
C ASP A 49 -20.32 10.64 4.34
N ALA A 50 -19.79 9.44 4.06
CA ALA A 50 -20.56 8.20 4.04
C ALA A 50 -21.09 7.80 5.43
N LEU A 51 -20.30 7.99 6.49
CA LEU A 51 -20.73 7.76 7.88
C LEU A 51 -21.82 8.75 8.29
N GLN A 52 -21.65 10.04 7.98
CA GLN A 52 -22.64 11.09 8.23
C GLN A 52 -23.97 10.77 7.55
N ALA A 53 -23.95 10.37 6.28
CA ALA A 53 -25.15 10.00 5.51
C ALA A 53 -25.91 8.82 6.13
N ARG A 54 -25.20 7.91 6.82
CA ARG A 54 -25.79 6.79 7.57
C ARG A 54 -26.22 7.16 8.99
N GLY A 55 -26.04 8.41 9.42
CA GLY A 55 -26.31 8.87 10.77
C GLY A 55 -25.35 8.28 11.82
N VAL A 56 -24.13 7.92 11.40
CA VAL A 56 -23.06 7.44 12.27
C VAL A 56 -22.12 8.61 12.58
N LYS A 57 -21.76 8.76 13.85
CA LYS A 57 -20.80 9.80 14.27
C LYS A 57 -19.38 9.30 14.12
N LEU A 58 -18.47 10.17 13.70
CA LEU A 58 -17.02 9.89 13.69
C LEU A 58 -16.36 10.59 14.88
N ALA A 59 -15.49 9.91 15.60
CA ALA A 59 -14.64 10.49 16.64
C ALA A 59 -13.17 10.22 16.33
N LEU A 60 -12.36 11.28 16.36
CA LEU A 60 -10.91 11.22 16.22
C LEU A 60 -10.29 11.37 17.62
N GLY A 61 -9.80 10.26 18.18
CA GLY A 61 -9.34 10.20 19.57
C GLY A 61 -10.47 10.58 20.53
N ASN A 62 -10.30 11.70 21.24
CA ASN A 62 -11.28 12.20 22.20
C ASN A 62 -12.21 13.29 21.61
N SER A 63 -12.02 13.65 20.34
CA SER A 63 -12.76 14.71 19.68
C SER A 63 -13.82 14.14 18.74
N LEU A 64 -15.07 14.54 18.94
CA LEU A 64 -16.14 14.22 17.99
C LEU A 64 -15.94 15.08 16.73
N TYR A 65 -15.91 14.43 15.58
CA TYR A 65 -15.91 15.12 14.29
C TYR A 65 -17.33 15.51 13.92
N ASP A 66 -17.53 16.81 13.67
CA ASP A 66 -18.76 17.34 13.11
C ASP A 66 -18.45 18.00 11.75
N PRO A 67 -18.93 17.43 10.62
CA PRO A 67 -18.77 18.06 9.31
C PRO A 67 -19.66 19.28 9.12
N ALA A 68 -20.54 19.65 10.06
CA ALA A 68 -21.23 20.95 10.04
C ALA A 68 -20.40 22.07 10.69
N ASP A 69 -19.38 21.72 11.49
CA ASP A 69 -18.49 22.68 12.15
C ASP A 69 -17.35 23.14 11.20
N PRO A 70 -17.28 24.43 10.85
CA PRO A 70 -16.18 24.98 10.06
C PRO A 70 -14.79 24.72 10.66
N MET A 71 -14.68 24.72 12.00
CA MET A 71 -13.42 24.44 12.69
C MET A 71 -13.03 22.97 12.59
N GLY A 72 -13.99 22.06 12.79
CA GLY A 72 -13.83 20.63 12.54
C GLY A 72 -13.36 20.32 11.12
N LYS A 73 -13.94 20.97 10.10
CA LYS A 73 -13.48 20.83 8.69
C LYS A 73 -12.04 21.31 8.50
N MET A 74 -11.70 22.48 9.03
CA MET A 74 -10.34 23.02 8.91
C MET A 74 -9.33 22.06 9.56
N PHE A 75 -9.61 21.63 10.79
CA PHE A 75 -8.72 20.74 11.54
C PHE A 75 -8.53 19.40 10.82
N PHE A 76 -9.61 18.86 10.25
CA PHE A 76 -9.55 17.65 9.43
C PHE A 76 -8.63 17.83 8.21
N ASN A 77 -8.81 18.91 7.44
CA ASN A 77 -7.98 19.18 6.27
C ASN A 77 -6.50 19.38 6.63
N VAL A 78 -6.22 20.07 7.75
CA VAL A 78 -4.86 20.28 8.24
C VAL A 78 -4.22 18.95 8.62
N LEU A 79 -4.88 18.13 9.44
CA LEU A 79 -4.38 16.80 9.82
C LEU A 79 -4.10 15.91 8.61
N ALA A 80 -5.00 15.96 7.64
CA ALA A 80 -4.88 15.18 6.44
C ALA A 80 -3.71 15.66 5.55
N THR A 81 -3.50 16.98 5.45
CA THR A 81 -2.34 17.57 4.77
C THR A 81 -1.02 17.17 5.44
N PHE A 82 -0.97 17.14 6.78
CA PHE A 82 0.21 16.66 7.52
C PHE A 82 0.51 15.18 7.25
N ALA A 83 -0.53 14.34 7.19
CA ALA A 83 -0.36 12.91 6.90
C ALA A 83 0.23 12.68 5.49
N GLU A 84 -0.23 13.45 4.49
CA GLU A 84 0.34 13.39 3.13
C GLU A 84 1.79 13.88 3.10
N PHE A 85 2.08 14.99 3.78
CA PHE A 85 3.42 15.56 3.90
C PHE A 85 4.43 14.58 4.52
N GLU A 86 4.08 13.89 5.61
CA GLU A 86 4.93 12.88 6.23
C GLU A 86 5.24 11.72 5.25
N GLY A 87 4.22 11.26 4.51
CA GLY A 87 4.39 10.23 3.49
C GLY A 87 5.33 10.66 2.36
N ASP A 88 5.22 11.92 1.92
CA ASP A 88 6.07 12.48 0.89
C ASP A 88 7.52 12.68 1.34
N LEU A 89 7.76 13.09 2.59
CA LEU A 89 9.11 13.14 3.15
C LEU A 89 9.80 11.77 3.16
N ILE A 90 9.07 10.71 3.53
CA ILE A 90 9.60 9.33 3.51
C ILE A 90 9.97 8.93 2.08
N ARG A 91 9.09 9.22 1.11
CA ARG A 91 9.35 8.93 -0.32
C ARG A 91 10.54 9.72 -0.85
N LEU A 92 10.67 10.99 -0.48
CA LEU A 92 11.78 11.85 -0.89
C LEU A 92 13.11 11.26 -0.44
N ARG A 93 13.24 10.97 0.87
CA ARG A 93 14.45 10.35 1.43
C ARG A 93 14.76 9.01 0.77
N THR A 94 13.75 8.16 0.57
CA THR A 94 13.93 6.86 -0.10
C THR A 94 14.46 7.04 -1.53
N ARG A 95 13.95 8.02 -2.27
CA ARG A 95 14.42 8.32 -3.63
C ARG A 95 15.87 8.80 -3.64
N GLU A 96 16.25 9.66 -2.70
CA GLU A 96 17.64 10.13 -2.54
C GLU A 96 18.58 8.97 -2.22
N GLU A 97 18.22 8.12 -1.25
CA GLU A 97 19.00 6.93 -0.90
C GLU A 97 19.11 5.95 -2.07
N MET A 98 18.01 5.74 -2.80
CA MET A 98 18.01 4.94 -4.03
C MET A 98 18.91 5.54 -5.10
N ALA A 99 18.94 6.86 -5.28
CA ALA A 99 19.83 7.53 -6.24
C ALA A 99 21.31 7.31 -5.87
N ILE A 100 21.66 7.45 -4.59
CA ILE A 100 23.00 7.16 -4.08
C ILE A 100 23.35 5.68 -4.29
N ALA A 101 22.43 4.76 -3.99
CA ALA A 101 22.64 3.33 -4.17
C ALA A 101 22.78 2.94 -5.66
N ARG A 102 22.05 3.60 -6.56
CA ARG A 102 22.22 3.46 -8.02
C ARG A 102 23.59 3.95 -8.48
N ALA A 103 24.00 5.14 -8.05
CA ALA A 103 25.32 5.70 -8.37
C ALA A 103 26.47 4.81 -7.88
N LYS A 104 26.28 4.14 -6.73
CA LYS A 104 27.22 3.15 -6.18
C LYS A 104 27.08 1.74 -6.78
N GLY A 105 26.20 1.54 -7.78
CA GLY A 105 25.98 0.24 -8.44
C GLY A 105 25.36 -0.85 -7.55
N LYS A 106 24.82 -0.50 -6.38
CA LYS A 106 24.27 -1.47 -5.41
C LYS A 106 22.86 -1.92 -5.72
N LEU A 107 22.09 -1.15 -6.50
CA LEU A 107 20.76 -1.57 -6.96
C LEU A 107 20.89 -2.55 -8.12
N ARG A 108 21.07 -3.83 -7.80
CA ARG A 108 20.84 -4.91 -8.75
C ARG A 108 19.37 -5.28 -8.64
N GLY A 109 18.63 -5.18 -9.74
CA GLY A 109 17.23 -5.62 -9.79
C GLY A 109 17.09 -7.11 -9.42
N LYS A 110 15.91 -7.68 -9.62
CA LYS A 110 15.68 -9.10 -9.32
C LYS A 110 16.76 -9.97 -9.98
N GLN A 111 17.52 -10.69 -9.15
CA GLN A 111 18.57 -11.59 -9.64
C GLN A 111 17.96 -12.61 -10.61
N PRO A 112 18.64 -12.94 -11.70
CA PRO A 112 18.22 -14.04 -12.57
C PRO A 112 17.98 -15.31 -11.76
N LYS A 113 16.95 -16.08 -12.14
CA LYS A 113 16.66 -17.37 -11.47
C LYS A 113 17.72 -18.44 -11.76
N LEU A 114 18.44 -18.29 -12.88
CA LEU A 114 19.49 -19.20 -13.32
C LEU A 114 20.85 -18.56 -13.03
N SER A 115 21.78 -19.35 -12.50
CA SER A 115 23.18 -18.96 -12.38
C SER A 115 23.83 -18.74 -13.76
N ASP A 116 24.93 -18.01 -13.82
CA ASP A 116 25.64 -17.76 -15.08
C ASP A 116 26.07 -19.05 -15.80
N LYS A 117 26.39 -20.11 -15.04
CA LYS A 117 26.69 -21.44 -15.60
C LYS A 117 25.45 -22.06 -16.26
N GLN A 118 24.32 -22.04 -15.57
CA GLN A 118 23.05 -22.57 -16.08
C GLN A 118 22.54 -21.77 -17.28
N GLN A 119 22.75 -20.44 -17.31
CA GLN A 119 22.39 -19.62 -18.46
C GLN A 119 23.21 -20.01 -19.69
N LYS A 120 24.53 -20.21 -19.55
CA LYS A 120 25.40 -20.68 -20.63
C LYS A 120 25.00 -22.06 -21.12
N GLU A 121 24.75 -22.99 -20.21
CA GLU A 121 24.30 -24.34 -20.53
C GLU A 121 22.98 -24.34 -21.29
N LEU A 122 22.00 -23.55 -20.81
CA LEU A 122 20.71 -23.36 -21.47
C LEU A 122 20.85 -22.78 -22.88
N CYS A 123 21.77 -21.83 -23.11
CA CYS A 123 22.03 -21.28 -24.45
C CYS A 123 22.72 -22.28 -25.39
N MET A 124 23.51 -23.23 -24.87
CA MET A 124 24.18 -24.25 -25.67
C MET A 124 23.26 -25.44 -26.00
N MET A 125 22.28 -25.74 -25.14
CA MET A 125 21.32 -26.80 -25.37
C MET A 125 20.36 -26.46 -26.51
N ARG A 126 20.08 -27.45 -27.37
CA ARG A 126 18.98 -27.38 -28.35
C ARG A 126 17.82 -28.23 -27.87
N GLY A 127 16.65 -27.62 -27.74
CA GLY A 127 15.43 -28.29 -27.29
C GLY A 127 14.21 -27.37 -27.36
N SER A 128 13.02 -27.93 -27.14
CA SER A 128 11.80 -27.13 -27.03
C SER A 128 11.80 -26.29 -25.75
N GLY A 129 11.08 -25.17 -25.78
CA GLY A 129 10.96 -24.31 -24.60
C GLY A 129 10.25 -24.98 -23.42
N GLU A 130 9.36 -25.97 -23.64
CA GLU A 130 8.80 -26.79 -22.57
C GLU A 130 9.86 -27.67 -21.89
N TYR A 131 10.63 -28.41 -22.69
CA TYR A 131 11.65 -29.33 -22.17
C TYR A 131 12.71 -28.60 -21.33
N LEU A 132 13.19 -27.46 -21.82
CA LEU A 132 14.17 -26.65 -21.10
C LEU A 132 13.59 -25.99 -19.84
N ALA A 133 12.30 -25.67 -19.84
CA ALA A 133 11.63 -25.11 -18.67
C ALA A 133 11.57 -26.14 -17.53
N GLU A 134 11.19 -27.38 -17.84
CA GLU A 134 11.16 -28.48 -16.87
C GLU A 134 12.55 -28.83 -16.37
N LEU A 135 13.52 -29.01 -17.28
CA LEU A 135 14.89 -29.40 -16.95
C LEU A 135 15.56 -28.43 -15.96
N PHE A 136 15.38 -27.12 -16.18
CA PHE A 136 15.95 -26.09 -15.32
C PHE A 136 15.00 -25.66 -14.18
N SER A 137 13.83 -26.30 -14.03
CA SER A 137 12.81 -25.94 -13.03
C SER A 137 12.44 -24.45 -13.04
N VAL A 138 12.31 -23.88 -14.25
CA VAL A 138 11.94 -22.47 -14.46
C VAL A 138 10.73 -22.37 -15.40
N SER A 139 10.06 -21.23 -15.40
CA SER A 139 8.94 -21.01 -16.32
C SER A 139 9.44 -20.82 -17.76
N ARG A 140 8.63 -21.23 -18.76
CA ARG A 140 8.94 -20.99 -20.19
C ARG A 140 9.34 -19.54 -20.51
N PRO A 141 8.70 -18.49 -19.96
CA PRO A 141 9.15 -17.12 -20.15
C PRO A 141 10.57 -16.82 -19.63
N THR A 142 11.03 -17.54 -18.60
CA THR A 142 12.40 -17.42 -18.07
C THR A 142 13.41 -18.00 -19.04
N VAL A 143 13.08 -19.12 -19.71
CA VAL A 143 13.90 -19.74 -20.75
C VAL A 143 14.09 -18.79 -21.92
N TYR A 144 13.00 -18.31 -22.52
CA TYR A 144 13.07 -17.39 -23.67
C TYR A 144 13.78 -16.07 -23.34
N ARG A 145 13.57 -15.52 -22.13
CA ARG A 145 14.28 -14.31 -21.67
C ARG A 145 15.79 -14.53 -21.50
N THR A 146 16.19 -15.72 -21.10
CA THR A 146 17.61 -16.08 -20.98
C THR A 146 18.22 -16.23 -22.37
N LEU A 147 17.56 -16.94 -23.29
CA LEU A 147 17.99 -17.08 -24.68
C LEU A 147 18.08 -15.74 -25.42
N SER A 148 17.17 -14.80 -25.16
CA SER A 148 17.21 -13.47 -25.79
C SER A 148 18.34 -12.58 -25.27
N ARG A 149 18.85 -12.84 -24.05
CA ARG A 149 19.96 -12.09 -23.43
C ARG A 149 21.34 -12.63 -23.81
N GLY A 150 21.40 -13.87 -24.29
CA GLY A 150 22.63 -14.55 -24.69
C GLY A 150 22.99 -14.40 -26.18
N LYS A 151 22.22 -13.61 -26.94
CA LYS A 151 22.64 -13.08 -28.25
C LYS A 151 23.47 -11.82 -28.05
#